data_AF-A0A0C3P7P6-F1
#
_entry.id   AF-A0A0C3P7P6-F1
#
_cell.length_a   1.000
_cell.length_b   1.000
_cell.length_c   1.000
_cell.angle_alpha   90.00
_cell.angle_beta   90.00
_cell.angle_gamma   90.00
#
_symmetry.space_group_name_H-M   'P 1'
#
loop_
_entity.id
_entity.type
_entity.pdbx_description
1 polymer ?
#
loop_
_entity_poly.entity_id
_entity_poly.type
_entity_poly.pdbx_seq_one_letter_code
_entity_poly.pdbx_strand_id
1 'polypeptide(L)' 'YHAEDNVLWRNISWTWYWEKTMWILPIHQPSPVGHWVLCVIKFPSKQLLLFDSLAEQKPWKQDIKVT' A
#
# COMPACT_ATOMS: atom_id res chain seq x y z
N TYR A 1 2.57 8.06 -12.00
CA TYR A 1 1.82 7.79 -10.77
C TYR A 1 1.04 9.03 -10.32
N HIS A 2 0.08 9.50 -11.13
CA HIS A 2 -0.65 10.75 -10.83
C HIS A 2 -2.13 10.60 -11.18
N ALA A 3 -2.82 9.73 -10.46
CA ALA A 3 -4.28 9.80 -10.42
C ALA A 3 -4.67 10.92 -9.46
N GLU A 4 -5.55 11.82 -9.88
CA GLU A 4 -6.11 12.83 -8.97
C GLU A 4 -7.05 12.17 -7.95
N ASP A 5 -7.15 12.75 -6.76
CA ASP A 5 -8.00 12.25 -5.67
C ASP A 5 -9.44 12.03 -6.12
N ASN A 6 -9.97 12.92 -6.98
CA ASN A 6 -11.32 12.80 -7.54
C ASN A 6 -11.50 11.53 -8.39
N VAL A 7 -10.46 11.14 -9.14
CA VAL A 7 -10.49 9.91 -9.96
C VAL A 7 -10.47 8.70 -9.05
N LEU A 8 -9.61 8.69 -8.04
CA LEU A 8 -9.54 7.62 -7.05
C LEU A 8 -10.87 7.48 -6.31
N TRP A 9 -11.40 8.58 -5.77
CA TRP A 9 -12.68 8.62 -5.05
C TRP A 9 -13.84 8.11 -5.89
N ARG A 10 -13.98 8.57 -7.14
CA ARG A 10 -15.03 8.10 -8.06
C ARG A 10 -14.99 6.59 -8.25
N ASN A 11 -13.79 6.01 -8.32
CA ASN A 11 -13.61 4.58 -8.57
C ASN A 11 -13.87 3.72 -7.33
N ILE A 12 -13.72 4.25 -6.11
CA ILE A 12 -13.77 3.45 -4.87
C ILE A 12 -14.94 3.77 -3.96
N SER A 13 -15.58 4.93 -4.09
CA SER A 13 -16.65 5.39 -3.17
C SER A 13 -17.81 4.40 -3.06
N TRP A 14 -18.20 3.77 -4.17
CA TRP A 14 -19.28 2.78 -4.23
C TRP A 14 -18.92 1.42 -3.62
N THR A 15 -17.65 1.14 -3.37
CA THR A 15 -17.19 -0.15 -2.80
C THR A 15 -17.14 -0.16 -1.28
N TRP A 16 -17.35 1.01 -0.65
CA TRP A 16 -17.25 1.21 0.80
C TRP A 16 -15.85 0.82 1.30
N TYR A 17 -14.84 0.97 0.43
CA TYR A 17 -13.45 0.58 0.70
C TYR A 17 -12.96 1.18 2.02
N TRP A 18 -13.21 2.48 2.20
CA TRP A 18 -12.80 3.23 3.38
C TRP A 18 -13.48 2.79 4.69
N GLU A 19 -14.59 2.05 4.61
CA GLU A 19 -15.30 1.53 5.79
C GLU A 19 -14.82 0.13 6.19
N LYS A 20 -14.01 -0.53 5.36
CA LYS A 20 -13.47 -1.85 5.68
C LYS A 20 -12.43 -1.73 6.80
N THR A 21 -12.46 -2.69 7.71
CA THR A 21 -11.48 -2.82 8.79
C THR A 21 -10.11 -3.33 8.31
N MET A 22 -10.02 -3.74 7.03
CA MET A 22 -8.80 -4.14 6.37
C MET A 22 -8.72 -3.52 4.97
N TRP A 23 -7.60 -2.88 4.65
CA TRP A 23 -7.34 -2.32 3.32
C TRP A 23 -6.19 -3.06 2.63
N ILE A 24 -6.32 -3.18 1.31
CA ILE A 24 -5.29 -3.70 0.40
C ILE A 24 -4.75 -2.49 -0.36
N LEU A 25 -3.47 -2.17 -0.15
CA LEU A 25 -2.78 -1.06 -0.77
C LEU A 25 -1.63 -1.59 -1.63
N PRO A 26 -1.79 -1.66 -2.96
CA PRO A 26 -0.69 -1.90 -3.88
C PRO A 26 0.26 -0.71 -3.88
N ILE A 27 1.56 -0.96 -3.67
CA ILE A 27 2.60 0.06 -3.70
C ILE A 27 3.53 -0.27 -4.86
N HIS A 28 3.68 0.67 -5.78
CA HIS A 28 4.64 0.55 -6.86
C HIS A 28 5.97 1.18 -6.48
N GLN A 29 7.03 0.38 -6.54
CA GLN A 29 8.42 0.80 -6.35
C GLN A 29 9.11 0.93 -7.71
N PRO A 30 9.33 2.16 -8.22
CA PRO A 30 9.75 2.37 -9.60
C PRO A 30 11.22 2.05 -9.91
N SER A 31 12.08 1.77 -8.92
CA SER A 31 13.52 1.56 -9.13
C SER A 31 14.04 0.42 -8.25
N PRO A 32 14.96 -0.44 -8.73
CA PRO A 32 15.65 -0.39 -10.03
C PRO A 32 14.94 -1.10 -11.19
N VAL A 33 14.00 -2.00 -10.93
CA VAL A 33 13.35 -2.83 -11.98
C VAL A 33 11.85 -2.55 -12.12
N GLY A 34 11.27 -1.72 -11.25
CA GLY A 34 9.81 -1.57 -11.18
C GLY A 34 9.21 -2.81 -10.53
N HIS A 35 8.90 -2.72 -9.24
CA HIS A 35 8.38 -3.83 -8.45
C HIS A 35 7.09 -3.41 -7.74
N TRP A 36 6.11 -4.32 -7.70
CA TRP A 36 4.88 -4.10 -6.95
C TRP A 36 4.94 -4.89 -5.65
N VAL A 37 4.71 -4.21 -4.55
CA VAL A 37 4.48 -4.85 -3.26
C VAL A 37 3.05 -4.60 -2.80
N LEU A 38 2.60 -5.43 -1.87
CA LEU A 38 1.28 -5.32 -1.29
C LEU A 38 1.39 -4.97 0.19
N CYS A 39 0.75 -3.87 0.60
CA CYS A 39 0.54 -3.57 2.01
C CYS A 39 -0.90 -3.91 2.42
N VAL A 40 -1.05 -4.68 3.49
CA VAL A 40 -2.32 -4.94 4.14
C VAL A 40 -2.38 -4.13 5.42
N ILE A 41 -3.34 -3.20 5.49
CA ILE A 41 -3.57 -2.34 6.64
C ILE A 41 -4.70 -2.95 7.46
N LYS A 42 -4.44 -3.33 8.72
CA LYS A 42 -5.43 -3.87 9.66
C LYS A 42 -5.71 -2.86 10.77
N PHE A 43 -6.86 -2.20 10.71
CA PHE A 43 -7.24 -1.16 11.69
C PHE A 43 -7.42 -1.69 13.11
N PRO A 44 -8.14 -2.81 13.34
CA PRO A 44 -8.41 -3.29 14.70
C PRO A 44 -7.13 -3.62 15.48
N SER A 45 -6.14 -4.19 14.80
CA SER A 45 -4.85 -4.56 15.41
C SER A 45 -3.77 -3.49 15.27
N LYS A 46 -4.05 -2.36 14.61
CA LYS A 46 -3.07 -1.31 14.27
C LYS A 46 -1.80 -1.88 13.60
N GLN A 47 -1.98 -2.82 12.67
CA GLN A 47 -0.89 -3.50 12.00
C GLN A 47 -0.81 -3.13 10.52
N LEU A 48 0.42 -2.99 10.04
CA LEU A 48 0.77 -2.91 8.63
C LEU A 48 1.55 -4.18 8.29
N LEU A 49 1.02 -4.98 7.36
CA LEU A 49 1.67 -6.19 6.89
C LEU A 49 2.13 -5.95 5.45
N LEU A 50 3.44 -5.94 5.24
CA LEU A 50 4.01 -5.82 3.92
C LEU A 50 4.27 -7.22 3.36
N PHE A 51 3.75 -7.48 2.17
CA PHE A 51 4.03 -8.67 1.39
C PHE A 51 4.82 -8.29 0.16
N ASP A 52 5.97 -8.95 0.01
CA ASP A 52 6.87 -8.79 -1.11
C ASP A 52 7.09 -10.15 -1.76
N SER A 53 6.62 -10.32 -2.99
CA SER A 53 6.71 -11.60 -3.71
C SER A 53 8.13 -11.94 -4.16
N LEU A 54 9.02 -10.96 -4.24
CA LEU A 54 10.43 -11.18 -4.55
C LEU A 54 11.26 -11.45 -3.30
N ALA A 55 10.61 -11.43 -2.12
CA ALA A 55 11.25 -11.57 -0.81
C ALA A 55 12.49 -10.64 -0.68
N GLU A 56 12.41 -9.43 -1.26
CA GLU A 56 13.57 -8.60 -1.58
C GLU A 56 14.53 -8.49 -0.38
N GLN A 57 15.82 -8.79 -0.64
CA GLN A 57 16.89 -8.76 0.36
C GLN A 57 17.25 -7.31 0.79
N LYS A 58 16.60 -6.28 0.23
CA LYS A 58 16.77 -4.88 0.61
C LYS A 58 15.66 -4.46 1.57
N PRO A 59 15.98 -4.14 2.84
CA PRO A 59 14.96 -3.79 3.81
C PRO A 59 14.40 -2.39 3.54
N TRP A 60 13.06 -2.29 3.51
CA TRP A 60 12.24 -1.06 3.59
C TRP A 60 12.59 -0.14 4.77
N LYS A 61 13.52 -0.54 5.65
CA LYS A 61 14.03 0.26 6.77
C LYS A 61 14.54 1.64 6.34
N GLN A 62 15.00 1.81 5.11
CA GLN A 62 15.45 3.12 4.61
C GLN A 62 14.29 4.06 4.28
N ASP A 63 13.12 3.51 3.92
CA ASP A 63 11.91 4.28 3.58
C ASP A 63 11.00 4.54 4.78
N ILE A 64 11.20 3.78 5.88
CA ILE A 64 10.48 3.97 7.14
C ILE A 64 11.20 5.04 7.96
N LYS A 65 10.65 6.27 7.96
CA LYS A 65 11.00 7.29 8.96
C LYS A 65 10.42 6.88 10.32
N VAL A 66 11.25 6.35 11.20
CA VAL A 66 10.91 6.25 12.63
C VAL A 66 11.03 7.65 13.21
N THR A 67 9.93 8.18 13.75
CA THR A 67 9.91 9.45 14.49
C THR A 67 9.99 9.14 15.98
#